data_AF-A0A849QCJ0-F1
#
_entry.id   AF-A0A849QCJ0-F1
#
_cell.length_a   1.000
_cell.length_b   1.000
_cell.length_c   1.000
_cell.angle_alpha   90.00
_cell.angle_beta   90.00
_cell.angle_gamma   90.00
#
_symmetry.space_group_name_H-M   'P 1'
#
loop_
_entity.id
_entity.type
_entity.pdbx_description
1 polymer ?
#
loop_
_entity_poly.entity_id
_entity_poly.type
_entity_poly.pdbx_seq_one_letter_code
_entity_poly.pdbx_strand_id
1 'polypeptide(L)' 'NARYAKQVIGKRACLIGNLSPVATLLAKSPENVKQEAKMCIENGVDILAPGCGIAPHTPLMNIRAFVEARDEYYLEKGVL' A
#
# COMPACT_ATOMS: atom_id res chain seq x y z
N ASN A 1 -9.82 -8.00 -4.88
CA ASN A 1 -8.87 -7.26 -5.74
C ASN A 1 -9.24 -5.78 -5.70
N ALA A 2 -8.31 -4.88 -5.32
CA ALA A 2 -8.57 -3.44 -5.17
C ALA A 2 -9.05 -2.77 -6.48
N ARG A 3 -8.55 -3.21 -7.64
CA ARG A 3 -8.99 -2.72 -8.95
C ARG A 3 -10.47 -2.99 -9.19
N TYR A 4 -10.91 -4.22 -8.90
CA TYR A 4 -12.32 -4.59 -9.02
C TYR A 4 -13.19 -3.77 -8.04
N ALA A 5 -12.76 -3.63 -6.79
CA ALA A 5 -13.46 -2.80 -5.81
C ALA A 5 -13.59 -1.35 -6.31
N LYS A 6 -12.52 -0.76 -6.86
CA LYS A 6 -12.53 0.59 -7.43
C LYS A 6 -13.53 0.74 -8.59
N GLN A 7 -13.60 -0.25 -9.48
CA GLN A 7 -14.58 -0.29 -10.56
C GLN A 7 -16.02 -0.35 -10.03
N VAL A 8 -16.28 -1.18 -9.02
CA VAL A 8 -17.62 -1.31 -8.43
C VAL A 8 -18.02 -0.01 -7.72
N ILE A 9 -17.18 0.56 -6.84
CA ILE A 9 -17.53 1.76 -6.08
C ILE A 9 -17.60 3.03 -6.95
N GLY A 10 -16.78 3.10 -8.00
CA GLY A 10 -16.65 4.30 -8.83
C GLY A 10 -16.23 5.51 -8.02
N LYS A 11 -17.06 6.57 -8.06
CA LYS A 11 -16.84 7.84 -7.32
C LYS A 11 -17.70 7.97 -6.06
N ARG A 12 -18.37 6.90 -5.63
CA ARG A 12 -19.32 6.94 -4.50
C ARG A 12 -18.63 6.92 -3.14
N ALA A 13 -17.39 6.43 -3.08
CA ALA A 13 -16.58 6.34 -1.87
C ALA A 13 -15.09 6.32 -2.23
N CYS A 14 -14.25 6.65 -1.25
CA CYS A 14 -12.81 6.43 -1.31
C CYS A 14 -12.46 5.01 -0.86
N LEU A 15 -11.50 4.38 -1.53
CA LEU A 15 -10.95 3.08 -1.20
C LEU A 15 -9.66 3.23 -0.39
N ILE A 16 -9.67 2.75 0.85
CA ILE A 16 -8.52 2.72 1.75
C ILE A 16 -7.98 1.30 1.80
N GLY A 17 -6.66 1.12 1.71
CA GLY A 17 -6.02 -0.20 1.84
C GLY A 17 -4.96 -0.47 0.78
N ASN A 18 -4.69 -1.73 0.43
CA ASN A 18 -5.17 -2.99 1.05
C ASN A 18 -4.00 -3.94 1.35
N LEU A 19 -2.81 -3.39 1.63
CA LEU A 19 -1.59 -4.15 1.78
C LEU A 19 -1.66 -5.08 3.00
N SER A 20 -1.19 -6.32 2.85
CA SER A 20 -1.33 -7.34 3.91
C SER A 20 -0.43 -7.05 5.12
N PRO A 21 -0.99 -6.84 6.33
CA PRO A 21 -0.18 -6.55 7.50
C PRO A 21 0.72 -7.73 7.92
N VAL A 22 0.22 -8.95 7.80
CA VAL A 22 0.95 -10.16 8.22
C VAL A 22 1.81 -10.69 7.08
N ALA A 23 1.22 -10.91 5.91
CA ALA A 23 1.93 -11.56 4.81
C ALA A 23 2.96 -10.67 4.13
N THR A 24 2.87 -9.34 4.31
CA THR A 24 3.75 -8.37 3.66
C THR A 24 4.50 -7.53 4.68
N LEU A 25 3.81 -6.69 5.48
CA LEU A 25 4.50 -5.80 6.43
C LEU A 25 5.31 -6.56 7.48
N LEU A 26 4.78 -7.64 8.03
CA LEU A 26 5.49 -8.45 9.03
C LEU A 26 6.51 -9.41 8.39
N ALA A 27 6.11 -10.14 7.36
CA ALA A 27 6.85 -11.30 6.88
C ALA A 27 7.89 -11.03 5.78
N LYS A 28 7.82 -9.91 5.06
CA LYS A 28 8.67 -9.66 3.87
C LYS A 28 9.77 -8.63 4.12
N SER A 29 10.69 -8.52 3.17
CA SER A 29 11.76 -7.51 3.17
C SER A 29 11.22 -6.12 2.81
N PRO A 30 11.93 -5.03 3.17
CA PRO A 30 11.61 -3.66 2.79
C PRO A 30 11.33 -3.48 1.29
N GLU A 31 12.13 -4.10 0.42
CA GLU A 31 12.00 -4.00 -1.04
C GLU A 31 10.68 -4.59 -1.52
N ASN A 32 10.31 -5.76 -0.99
CA ASN A 32 9.05 -6.42 -1.33
C ASN A 32 7.84 -5.62 -0.80
N VAL A 33 7.98 -5.01 0.39
CA VAL A 33 6.95 -4.09 0.92
C VAL A 33 6.75 -2.91 -0.04
N LYS A 34 7.84 -2.31 -0.54
CA LYS A 34 7.77 -1.21 -1.52
C LYS A 34 7.06 -1.62 -2.80
N GLN A 35 7.45 -2.76 -3.38
CA GLN A 35 6.84 -3.27 -4.60
C GLN A 35 5.33 -3.48 -4.44
N GLU A 36 4.90 -4.15 -3.37
CA GLU A 36 3.48 -4.39 -3.13
C GLU A 36 2.71 -3.11 -2.82
N ALA A 37 3.31 -2.16 -2.10
CA ALA A 37 2.70 -0.87 -1.83
C ALA A 37 2.46 -0.09 -3.13
N LYS A 38 3.44 -0.05 -4.03
CA LYS A 38 3.30 0.55 -5.37
C LYS A 38 2.19 -0.14 -6.18
N MET A 39 2.12 -1.48 -6.15
CA MET A 39 1.03 -2.22 -6.79
C MET A 39 -0.35 -1.88 -6.20
N CYS A 40 -0.46 -1.61 -4.90
CA CYS A 40 -1.73 -1.17 -4.30
C CYS A 40 -2.16 0.18 -4.90
N ILE A 41 -1.24 1.14 -5.00
CA ILE A 41 -1.48 2.45 -5.63
C ILE A 41 -1.91 2.27 -7.10
N GLU A 42 -1.19 1.47 -7.87
CA GLU A 42 -1.53 1.18 -9.28
C GLU A 42 -2.89 0.51 -9.46
N ASN A 43 -3.34 -0.26 -8.46
CA ASN A 43 -4.66 -0.86 -8.46
C ASN A 43 -5.79 0.11 -8.09
N GLY A 44 -5.47 1.38 -7.84
CA GLY A 44 -6.45 2.45 -7.73
C GLY A 44 -7.02 2.63 -6.33
N VAL A 45 -6.26 2.27 -5.29
CA VAL A 45 -6.59 2.72 -3.93
C VAL A 45 -6.44 4.24 -3.87
N ASP A 46 -7.39 4.90 -3.21
CA ASP A 46 -7.34 6.36 -3.03
C ASP A 46 -6.42 6.73 -1.87
N ILE A 47 -6.39 5.89 -0.83
CA ILE A 47 -5.51 6.05 0.33
C ILE A 47 -4.77 4.73 0.55
N LEU A 48 -3.46 4.77 0.36
CA LEU A 48 -2.59 3.63 0.66
C LEU A 48 -2.57 3.39 2.18
N ALA A 49 -2.99 2.19 2.59
CA ALA A 49 -3.00 1.78 3.99
C ALA A 49 -2.85 0.25 4.14
N PRO A 50 -2.47 -0.24 5.33
CA PRO A 50 -2.60 -1.64 5.66
C PRO A 50 -4.07 -2.08 5.61
N GLY A 51 -4.36 -3.30 5.14
CA GLY A 51 -5.73 -3.81 5.03
C GLY A 51 -6.39 -4.18 6.37
N CYS A 52 -5.61 -4.23 7.45
CA CYS A 52 -6.05 -4.47 8.82
C CYS A 52 -5.02 -3.82 9.79
N GLY A 53 -5.11 -4.09 11.09
CA GLY A 53 -4.15 -3.59 12.07
C GLY A 53 -2.71 -4.04 11.78
N ILE A 54 -1.75 -3.15 12.06
CA ILE A 54 -0.31 -3.47 11.98
C ILE A 54 -0.01 -4.51 13.06
N ALA A 55 0.73 -5.56 12.69
CA ALA A 55 1.11 -6.59 13.65
C ALA A 55 2.11 -6.01 14.68
N PRO A 56 1.99 -6.32 15.99
CA PRO A 56 2.86 -5.72 17.01
C PRO A 56 4.36 -5.90 16.78
N HIS A 57 4.75 -6.99 16.10
CA HIS A 57 6.14 -7.31 15.81
C HIS A 57 6.59 -6.87 14.40
N THR A 58 5.80 -6.06 13.70
CA THR A 58 6.18 -5.53 12.38
C THR A 58 7.47 -4.71 12.52
N PRO A 59 8.55 -5.04 11.77
CA PRO A 59 9.79 -4.30 11.84
C PRO A 59 9.61 -2.83 11.42
N LEU A 60 10.26 -1.91 12.15
CA LEU A 60 10.20 -0.49 11.83
C LEU A 60 10.67 -0.18 10.41
N MET A 61 11.69 -0.89 9.92
CA MET A 61 12.19 -0.74 8.55
C MET A 61 11.11 -1.02 7.50
N ASN A 62 10.20 -1.96 7.75
CA ASN A 62 9.12 -2.29 6.83
C ASN A 62 8.04 -1.21 6.84
N ILE A 63 7.76 -0.61 8.01
CA ILE A 63 6.84 0.53 8.11
C ILE A 63 7.42 1.74 7.37
N ARG A 64 8.71 2.03 7.53
CA ARG A 64 9.39 3.11 6.78
C ARG A 64 9.37 2.85 5.28
N ALA A 65 9.73 1.64 4.86
CA ALA A 65 9.70 1.23 3.47
C ALA A 65 8.30 1.39 2.85
N PHE A 66 7.24 1.09 3.60
CA PHE A 66 5.86 1.29 3.16
C PHE A 66 5.52 2.76 2.89
N VAL A 67 6.00 3.69 3.72
CA VAL A 67 5.82 5.14 3.51
C VAL A 67 6.68 5.62 2.35
N GLU A 68 7.96 5.24 2.32
CA GLU A 68 8.90 5.57 1.24
C GLU A 68 8.38 5.09 -0.13
N ALA A 69 7.72 3.93 -0.18
CA ALA A 69 7.13 3.39 -1.41
C ALA A 69 6.17 4.38 -2.08
N ARG A 70 5.37 5.09 -1.26
CA ARG A 70 4.45 6.11 -1.74
C ARG A 70 5.24 7.27 -2.31
N ASP A 71 6.19 7.80 -1.55
CA ASP A 71 6.97 8.97 -1.96
C ASP A 71 7.74 8.68 -3.27
N GLU A 72 8.44 7.55 -3.35
CA GLU A 72 9.11 7.08 -4.56
C GLU A 72 8.15 6.98 -5.75
N TYR A 73 6.97 6.38 -5.57
CA TYR A 73 6.01 6.20 -6.66
C TYR A 73 5.61 7.54 -7.31
N TYR A 74 5.32 8.57 -6.51
CA TYR A 74 4.89 9.85 -7.07
C TYR A 74 6.06 10.72 -7.54
N LEU A 75 7.25 10.58 -6.95
CA LEU A 75 8.49 11.16 -7.48
C LEU A 75 8.81 10.59 -8.87
N GLU A 76 8.72 9.26 -9.05
CA GLU A 76 8.91 8.58 -10.33
C GLU A 76 7.89 9.01 -11.39
N LYS A 77 6.68 9.40 -10.97
CA LYS A 77 5.61 9.91 -11.85
C LYS A 77 5.66 11.42 -12.07
N GLY A 78 6.58 12.15 -11.41
CA GLY A 78 6.73 13.59 -11.53
C GLY A 78 5.54 14.39 -10.98
N VAL A 79 4.82 13.85 -9.99
CA VAL A 79 3.60 14.47 -9.42
C VAL A 79 3.84 14.96 -7.98
N LEU A 80 5.06 14.83 -7.48
CA LEU A 80 5.49 15.22 -6.13
C LEU A 80 6.73 16.11 -6.20
#